data_AF-A0A497Q649-F1
#
_entry.id   AF-A0A497Q649-F1
#
_cell.length_a   1.000
_cell.length_b   1.000
_cell.length_c   1.000
_cell.angle_alpha   90.00
_cell.angle_beta   90.00
_cell.angle_gamma   90.00
#
_symmetry.space_group_name_H-M   'P 1'
#
loop_
_entity.id
_entity.type
_entity.pdbx_description
1 polymer ?
#
loop_
_entity_poly.entity_id
_entity_poly.type
_entity_poly.pdbx_seq_one_letter_code
_entity_poly.pdbx_strand_id
1 'polypeptide(L)'
;MNNHGTGWWTRTALVASILLAWVMMLVTAQTFTTIIVSLSGIVGTLLIVVMIRHAHHPVRFFWDESMGVLVVFRSWTVEALSARLLSSVPLGIDVSYSGVRVLGAMNERYKKVKNATLSFFLCRPIGNSSTKVGMVCSRRLLMTGRPKAVDALKSLVHEDATLLESAMRASYPHTPVIRAELSDMQMIMSGGAAVHA
;
A
#
# COMPACT_ATOMS: atom_id res chain seq x y z
N MET A 1 17.88 19.66 -6.21
CA MET A 1 17.56 21.08 -5.89
C MET A 1 16.10 21.16 -5.44
N ASN A 2 15.91 21.67 -4.22
CA ASN A 2 14.65 21.69 -3.47
C ASN A 2 13.60 22.60 -4.12
N ASN A 3 12.61 22.03 -4.81
CA ASN A 3 11.39 22.74 -5.23
C ASN A 3 10.23 22.58 -4.22
N HIS A 4 10.52 22.06 -3.02
CA HIS A 4 9.52 21.84 -1.97
C HIS A 4 9.18 23.10 -1.15
N GLY A 5 9.98 24.17 -1.24
CA GLY A 5 9.81 25.38 -0.43
C GLY A 5 8.68 26.30 -0.94
N THR A 6 8.69 26.65 -2.22
CA THR A 6 7.79 27.68 -2.80
C THR A 6 6.32 27.25 -2.84
N GLY A 7 6.05 25.96 -3.07
CA GLY A 7 4.68 25.44 -3.11
C GLY A 7 3.98 25.35 -1.76
N TRP A 8 4.72 25.31 -0.64
CA TRP A 8 4.13 25.21 0.69
C TRP A 8 3.66 26.58 1.21
N TRP A 9 4.44 27.63 0.96
CA TRP A 9 4.08 29.00 1.30
C TRP A 9 2.83 29.48 0.53
N THR A 10 2.72 29.14 -0.76
CA THR A 10 1.54 29.51 -1.56
C THR A 10 0.28 28.78 -1.10
N ARG A 11 0.37 27.49 -0.76
CA ARG A 11 -0.75 26.70 -0.22
C ARG A 11 -1.21 27.20 1.15
N THR A 12 -0.28 27.51 2.04
CA THR A 12 -0.59 28.03 3.39
C THR A 12 -1.18 29.43 3.32
N ALA A 13 -0.64 30.32 2.47
CA ALA A 13 -1.20 31.64 2.23
C ALA A 13 -2.63 31.57 1.66
N LEU A 14 -2.88 30.67 0.70
CA LEU A 14 -4.21 30.49 0.10
C LEU A 14 -5.23 29.99 1.11
N VAL A 15 -4.87 29.00 1.94
CA VAL A 15 -5.73 28.51 3.04
C VAL A 15 -5.99 29.63 4.04
N ALA A 16 -4.96 30.37 4.44
CA ALA A 16 -5.10 31.48 5.38
C ALA A 16 -6.02 32.59 4.84
N SER A 17 -5.92 32.93 3.54
CA SER A 17 -6.80 33.93 2.92
C SER A 17 -8.26 33.47 2.85
N ILE A 18 -8.52 32.18 2.59
CA ILE A 18 -9.89 31.63 2.57
C ILE A 18 -10.48 31.64 3.99
N LEU A 19 -9.69 31.24 4.98
CA LEU A 19 -10.12 31.21 6.38
C LEU A 19 -10.40 32.64 6.88
N LEU A 20 -9.55 33.60 6.53
CA LEU A 20 -9.75 35.01 6.83
C LEU A 20 -11.00 35.58 6.15
N ALA A 21 -11.28 35.20 4.90
CA ALA A 21 -12.49 35.59 4.19
C ALA A 21 -13.77 35.09 4.90
N TRP A 22 -13.78 33.83 5.36
CA TRP A 22 -14.89 33.30 6.15
C TRP A 22 -15.07 33.99 7.50
N VAL A 23 -13.97 34.31 8.18
CA VAL A 23 -14.00 35.05 9.45
C VAL A 23 -14.52 36.46 9.25
N MET A 24 -14.07 37.17 8.21
CA MET A 24 -14.58 38.50 7.87
C MET A 24 -16.07 38.45 7.56
N MET A 25 -16.51 37.47 6.77
CA MET A 25 -17.92 37.27 6.45
C MET A 25 -18.77 37.01 7.70
N LEU A 26 -18.23 36.24 8.67
CA LEU A 26 -18.87 36.00 9.97
C LEU A 26 -18.97 37.28 10.81
N VAL A 27 -17.93 38.11 10.85
CA VAL A 27 -17.93 39.37 11.63
C VAL A 27 -18.91 40.39 11.05
N THR A 28 -19.04 40.44 9.72
CA THR A 28 -19.96 41.36 9.03
C THR A 28 -21.39 40.80 8.89
N ALA A 29 -21.65 39.60 9.40
CA ALA A 29 -22.93 38.92 9.22
C ALA A 29 -24.06 39.65 9.96
N GLN A 30 -25.09 40.09 9.21
CA GLN A 30 -26.29 40.72 9.77
C GLN A 30 -27.49 39.78 9.83
N THR A 31 -27.39 38.59 9.22
CA THR A 31 -28.49 37.62 9.13
C THR A 31 -28.09 36.26 9.68
N PHE A 32 -29.05 35.55 10.28
CA PHE A 32 -28.78 34.22 10.85
C PHE A 32 -28.31 33.19 9.81
N THR A 33 -28.79 33.32 8.56
CA THR A 33 -28.37 32.46 7.45
C THR A 33 -26.90 32.67 7.06
N THR A 34 -26.41 33.91 7.06
CA THR A 34 -25.00 34.21 6.75
C THR A 34 -24.05 33.72 7.86
N ILE A 35 -24.50 33.72 9.12
CA ILE A 35 -23.77 33.13 10.24
C ILE A 35 -23.58 31.62 10.03
N ILE A 36 -24.65 30.88 9.69
CA ILE A 36 -24.59 29.42 9.47
C ILE A 36 -23.67 29.08 8.29
N VAL A 37 -23.80 29.80 7.17
CA VAL A 37 -22.96 29.57 5.98
C VAL A 37 -21.49 29.86 6.27
N SER A 38 -21.20 30.90 7.04
CA SER A 38 -19.82 31.23 7.41
C SER A 38 -19.21 30.19 8.36
N LEU A 39 -19.98 29.73 9.34
CA LEU A 39 -19.57 28.63 10.25
C LEU A 39 -19.30 27.32 9.50
N SER A 40 -20.19 26.93 8.58
CA SER A 40 -19.99 25.73 7.78
C SER A 40 -18.78 25.85 6.84
N GLY A 41 -18.53 27.03 6.28
CA GLY A 41 -17.33 27.36 5.51
C GLY A 41 -16.04 27.24 6.32
N ILE A 42 -16.02 27.74 7.56
CA ILE A 42 -14.87 27.58 8.48
C ILE A 42 -14.64 26.09 8.76
N VAL A 43 -15.67 25.34 9.17
CA VAL A 43 -15.56 23.91 9.49
C VAL A 43 -15.09 23.10 8.28
N GLY A 44 -15.65 23.37 7.09
CA GLY A 44 -15.25 22.71 5.85
C GLY A 44 -13.80 22.99 5.47
N THR A 45 -13.35 24.24 5.60
CA THR A 45 -11.95 24.62 5.34
C THR A 45 -11.01 23.91 6.32
N LEU A 46 -11.39 23.82 7.60
CA LEU A 46 -10.61 23.16 8.64
C LEU A 46 -10.49 21.64 8.38
N LEU A 47 -11.57 20.99 7.94
CA LEU A 47 -11.56 19.59 7.49
C LEU A 47 -10.60 19.38 6.32
N ILE A 48 -10.62 20.26 5.31
CA ILE A 48 -9.71 20.17 4.16
C ILE A 48 -8.26 20.27 4.61
N VAL A 49 -7.93 21.19 5.52
CA VAL A 49 -6.58 21.35 6.07
C VAL A 49 -6.12 20.08 6.80
N VAL A 50 -7.00 19.49 7.63
CA VAL A 50 -6.70 18.24 8.33
C VAL A 50 -6.48 17.10 7.34
N MET A 51 -7.32 16.99 6.30
CA MET A 51 -7.16 15.98 5.25
C MET A 51 -5.85 16.13 4.48
N ILE A 52 -5.48 17.36 4.09
CA ILE A 52 -4.20 17.63 3.41
C ILE A 52 -3.01 17.27 4.31
N ARG A 53 -3.07 17.65 5.60
CA ARG A 53 -1.99 17.36 6.55
C ARG A 53 -1.81 15.86 6.74
N HIS A 54 -2.90 15.09 6.84
CA HIS A 54 -2.82 13.64 6.96
C HIS A 54 -2.46 12.93 5.64
N ALA A 55 -2.79 13.50 4.48
CA ALA A 55 -2.40 12.95 3.19
C ALA A 55 -0.87 12.92 2.98
N HIS A 56 -0.14 13.82 3.64
CA HIS A 56 1.32 13.95 3.52
C HIS A 56 2.14 13.18 4.57
N HIS A 57 1.54 12.27 5.35
CA HIS A 57 2.34 11.43 6.24
C HIS A 57 3.29 10.54 5.43
N PRO A 58 4.59 10.48 5.80
CA PRO A 58 5.55 9.63 5.11
C PRO A 58 5.12 8.17 5.27
N VAL A 59 5.06 7.45 4.16
CA VAL A 59 4.84 6.00 4.16
C VAL A 59 6.01 5.36 4.89
N ARG A 60 5.72 4.58 5.94
CA ARG A 60 6.76 3.86 6.69
C ARG A 60 6.74 2.40 6.31
N PHE A 61 7.92 1.85 6.11
CA PHE A 61 8.12 0.44 5.78
C PHE A 61 8.75 -0.27 6.98
N PHE A 62 8.24 -1.44 7.32
CA PHE A 62 8.82 -2.32 8.34
C PHE A 62 8.96 -3.71 7.75
N TRP A 63 10.18 -4.26 7.79
CA TRP A 63 10.46 -5.61 7.29
C TRP A 63 10.65 -6.56 8.47
N ASP A 64 9.89 -7.66 8.45
CA ASP A 64 10.04 -8.75 9.40
C ASP A 64 10.82 -9.89 8.75
N GLU A 65 12.12 -9.99 9.06
CA GLU A 65 13.00 -11.03 8.50
C GLU A 65 12.59 -12.44 8.91
N SER A 66 12.02 -12.61 10.11
CA SER A 66 11.62 -13.93 10.59
C SER A 66 10.46 -14.49 9.74
N MET A 67 9.43 -13.67 9.51
CA MET A 67 8.23 -14.08 8.79
C MET A 67 8.31 -13.84 7.28
N GLY A 68 9.23 -13.00 6.81
CA GLY A 68 9.32 -12.56 5.41
C GLY A 68 8.12 -11.71 5.01
N VAL A 69 7.71 -10.80 5.88
CA VAL A 69 6.53 -9.95 5.71
C VAL A 69 6.94 -8.49 5.72
N LEU A 70 6.56 -7.77 4.66
CA LEU A 70 6.70 -6.32 4.56
C LEU A 70 5.42 -5.66 5.04
N VAL A 71 5.52 -4.80 6.05
CA VAL A 71 4.42 -3.98 6.53
C VAL A 71 4.60 -2.54 6.06
N VAL A 72 3.58 -2.01 5.38
CA VAL A 72 3.51 -0.67 4.83
C VAL A 72 2.47 0.12 5.60
N PHE A 73 2.93 1.12 6.35
CA PHE A 73 2.08 2.06 7.07
C PHE A 73 1.82 3.27 6.18
N ARG A 74 0.56 3.41 5.73
CA ARG A 74 0.04 4.61 5.07
C ARG A 74 -0.78 5.42 6.09
N SER A 75 -1.15 6.65 5.74
CA SER A 75 -1.83 7.60 6.64
C SER A 75 -3.04 7.03 7.39
N TRP A 76 -3.82 6.16 6.74
CA TRP A 76 -5.06 5.61 7.31
C TRP A 76 -5.12 4.09 7.31
N THR A 77 -4.12 3.43 6.71
CA THR A 77 -4.18 1.99 6.47
C THR A 77 -2.82 1.34 6.64
N VAL A 78 -2.84 0.16 7.21
CA VAL A 78 -1.69 -0.74 7.30
C VAL A 78 -1.90 -1.85 6.27
N GLU A 79 -0.89 -2.09 5.46
CA GLU A 79 -0.87 -3.14 4.47
C GLU A 79 0.29 -4.09 4.78
N ALA A 80 0.02 -5.39 4.90
CA ALA A 80 1.05 -6.40 5.04
C ALA A 80 1.14 -7.21 3.76
N LEU A 81 2.36 -7.43 3.28
CA LEU A 81 2.67 -8.07 2.01
C LEU A 81 3.68 -9.19 2.25
N SER A 82 3.52 -10.30 1.57
CA SER A 82 4.55 -11.33 1.45
C SER A 82 4.52 -11.89 0.05
N ALA A 83 5.68 -12.25 -0.47
CA ALA A 83 5.80 -12.75 -1.83
C ALA A 83 6.54 -14.07 -1.90
N ARG A 84 6.21 -14.83 -2.95
CA ARG A 84 6.87 -16.08 -3.34
C ARG A 84 7.30 -15.97 -4.80
N LEU A 85 8.55 -16.36 -5.03
CA LEU A 85 9.26 -16.23 -6.29
C LEU A 85 9.47 -17.60 -6.93
N LEU A 86 9.37 -17.66 -8.24
CA LEU A 86 9.83 -18.77 -9.06
C LEU A 86 11.23 -18.43 -9.54
N SER A 87 12.22 -19.18 -9.07
CA SER A 87 13.66 -18.86 -9.28
C SER A 87 14.18 -19.16 -10.68
N SER A 88 13.51 -20.04 -11.42
CA SER A 88 13.97 -20.52 -12.72
C SER A 88 12.80 -20.79 -13.65
N VAL A 89 12.09 -19.73 -14.04
CA VAL A 89 11.08 -19.82 -15.10
C VAL A 89 11.77 -19.63 -16.45
N PRO A 90 11.81 -20.64 -17.33
CA PRO A 90 12.22 -20.46 -18.72
C PRO A 90 11.31 -19.44 -19.38
N LEU A 91 11.89 -18.46 -20.08
CA LEU A 91 11.16 -17.54 -20.93
C LEU A 91 10.36 -18.34 -21.96
N GLY A 92 9.04 -18.44 -21.78
CA GLY A 92 8.14 -19.21 -22.65
C GLY A 92 7.32 -20.32 -21.97
N ILE A 93 7.46 -20.55 -20.67
CA ILE A 93 6.50 -21.43 -19.96
C ILE A 93 5.12 -20.78 -19.91
N ASP A 94 4.12 -21.51 -20.39
CA ASP A 94 2.71 -21.14 -20.21
C ASP A 94 2.34 -21.28 -18.72
N VAL A 95 2.11 -20.13 -18.09
CA VAL A 95 1.74 -20.04 -16.67
C VAL A 95 0.23 -20.12 -16.45
N SER A 96 -0.56 -20.21 -17.52
CA SER A 96 -2.01 -20.04 -17.47
C SER A 96 -2.69 -21.14 -16.64
N TYR A 97 -2.37 -22.40 -16.92
CA TYR A 97 -2.98 -23.55 -16.22
C TYR A 97 -2.62 -23.56 -14.72
N SER A 98 -1.36 -23.27 -14.42
CA SER A 98 -0.86 -23.19 -13.05
C SER A 98 -1.41 -21.99 -12.30
N GLY A 99 -1.54 -20.85 -12.98
CA GLY A 99 -2.18 -19.65 -12.46
C GLY A 99 -3.60 -19.94 -12.00
N VAL A 100 -4.39 -20.69 -12.78
CA VAL A 100 -5.75 -21.10 -12.41
C VAL A 100 -5.78 -21.95 -11.14
N ARG A 101 -4.84 -22.89 -10.97
CA ARG A 101 -4.77 -23.73 -9.75
C ARG A 101 -4.39 -22.92 -8.51
N VAL A 102 -3.38 -22.05 -8.62
CA VAL A 102 -2.96 -21.19 -7.52
C VAL A 102 -4.06 -20.19 -7.16
N LEU A 103 -4.69 -19.58 -8.17
CA LEU A 103 -5.84 -18.70 -7.97
C LEU A 103 -7.01 -19.45 -7.34
N GLY A 104 -7.30 -20.68 -7.75
CA GLY A 104 -8.34 -21.51 -7.15
C GLY A 104 -8.11 -21.74 -5.66
N ALA A 105 -6.91 -22.19 -5.29
CA ALA A 105 -6.53 -22.44 -3.91
C ALA A 105 -6.60 -21.17 -3.03
N MET A 106 -6.11 -20.04 -3.55
CA MET A 106 -6.15 -18.77 -2.83
C MET A 106 -7.57 -18.17 -2.77
N ASN A 107 -8.37 -18.35 -3.82
CA ASN A 107 -9.75 -17.83 -3.90
C ASN A 107 -10.64 -18.43 -2.82
N GLU A 108 -10.54 -19.74 -2.53
CA GLU A 108 -11.31 -20.34 -1.44
C GLU A 108 -11.01 -19.70 -0.09
N ARG A 109 -9.75 -19.38 0.16
CA ARG A 109 -9.31 -18.67 1.37
C ARG A 109 -9.79 -17.22 1.39
N TYR A 110 -9.70 -16.53 0.26
CA TYR A 110 -9.99 -15.10 0.17
C TYR A 110 -11.48 -14.78 0.07
N LYS A 111 -12.33 -15.71 -0.37
CA LYS A 111 -13.81 -15.55 -0.36
C LYS A 111 -14.36 -15.16 1.02
N LYS A 112 -13.71 -15.60 2.09
CA LYS A 112 -14.15 -15.36 3.47
C LYS A 112 -13.47 -14.15 4.12
N VAL A 113 -12.53 -13.50 3.42
CA VAL A 113 -11.66 -12.47 3.99
C VAL A 113 -11.83 -11.16 3.22
N LYS A 114 -12.14 -10.08 3.94
CA LYS A 114 -12.20 -8.74 3.35
C LYS A 114 -10.79 -8.16 3.18
N ASN A 115 -10.56 -7.42 2.11
CA ASN A 115 -9.33 -6.66 1.83
C ASN A 115 -8.06 -7.53 1.71
N ALA A 116 -8.19 -8.76 1.24
CA ALA A 116 -7.07 -9.59 0.81
C ALA A 116 -6.92 -9.49 -0.71
N THR A 117 -5.68 -9.39 -1.19
CA THR A 117 -5.38 -9.39 -2.63
C THR A 117 -4.25 -10.36 -2.94
N LEU A 118 -4.32 -10.95 -4.12
CA LEU A 118 -3.27 -11.77 -4.70
C LEU A 118 -2.88 -11.11 -6.00
N SER A 119 -1.61 -10.79 -6.16
CA SER A 119 -1.09 -10.13 -7.35
C SER A 119 0.02 -10.96 -7.95
N PHE A 120 -0.12 -11.31 -9.23
CA PHE A 120 0.98 -11.84 -10.01
C PHE A 120 1.92 -10.71 -10.42
N PHE A 121 3.22 -10.94 -10.39
CA PHE A 121 4.21 -9.97 -10.85
C PHE A 121 5.29 -10.62 -11.71
N LEU A 122 5.78 -9.81 -12.64
CA LEU A 122 6.91 -10.09 -13.50
C LEU A 122 7.83 -8.86 -13.41
N CYS A 123 8.92 -8.98 -12.66
CA CYS A 123 9.93 -7.92 -12.56
C CYS A 123 11.08 -8.26 -13.48
N ARG A 124 11.23 -7.47 -14.55
CA ARG A 124 12.43 -7.49 -15.41
C ARG A 124 13.33 -6.34 -14.97
N PRO A 125 14.36 -6.59 -14.15
CA PRO A 125 15.25 -5.54 -13.71
C PRO A 125 16.03 -4.95 -14.90
N ILE A 126 16.37 -3.67 -14.79
CA ILE A 126 17.20 -2.97 -15.78
C ILE A 126 18.65 -3.43 -15.58
N GLY A 127 19.17 -4.30 -16.45
CA GLY A 127 20.55 -4.81 -16.41
C GLY A 127 20.67 -6.33 -16.59
N ASN A 128 21.81 -6.91 -16.20
CA ASN A 128 22.11 -8.34 -16.29
C ASN A 128 21.56 -9.19 -15.11
N SER A 129 20.55 -8.69 -14.40
CA SER A 129 19.94 -9.44 -13.30
C SER A 129 18.82 -10.37 -13.82
N SER A 130 18.59 -11.46 -13.09
CA SER A 130 17.58 -12.45 -13.48
C SER A 130 16.16 -11.85 -13.38
N THR A 131 15.35 -12.12 -14.40
CA THR A 131 13.91 -11.82 -14.35
C THR A 131 13.28 -12.58 -13.19
N LYS A 132 12.56 -11.85 -12.33
CA LYS A 132 11.86 -12.43 -11.17
C LYS A 132 10.37 -12.55 -11.48
N VAL A 133 9.85 -13.76 -11.34
CA VAL A 133 8.42 -14.07 -11.53
C VAL A 133 7.86 -14.55 -10.21
N GLY A 134 6.65 -14.14 -9.85
CA GLY A 134 6.06 -14.62 -8.62
C GLY A 134 4.65 -14.12 -8.36
N MET A 135 4.21 -14.36 -7.13
CA MET A 135 2.94 -13.86 -6.63
C MET A 135 3.13 -13.21 -5.26
N VAL A 136 2.42 -12.11 -5.04
CA VAL A 136 2.35 -11.38 -3.76
C VAL A 136 0.97 -11.56 -3.18
N CYS A 137 0.91 -12.02 -1.94
CA CYS A 137 -0.28 -11.94 -1.11
C CYS A 137 -0.21 -10.67 -0.27
N SER A 138 -1.28 -9.88 -0.29
CA SER A 138 -1.42 -8.69 0.53
C SER A 138 -2.72 -8.70 1.31
N ARG A 139 -2.69 -8.13 2.52
CA ARG A 139 -3.88 -7.81 3.29
C ARG A 139 -3.80 -6.39 3.80
N ARG A 140 -4.94 -5.70 3.76
CA ARG A 140 -5.07 -4.31 4.21
C ARG A 140 -6.04 -4.18 5.37
N LEU A 141 -5.62 -3.42 6.38
CA LEU A 141 -6.39 -3.06 7.55
C LEU A 141 -6.43 -1.54 7.72
N LEU A 142 -7.53 -0.99 8.24
CA LEU A 142 -7.58 0.40 8.70
C LEU A 142 -6.70 0.58 9.93
N MET A 143 -5.99 1.69 10.00
CA MET A 143 -5.09 1.98 11.11
C MET A 143 -5.91 2.29 12.37
N THR A 144 -5.96 1.34 13.30
CA THR A 144 -6.76 1.44 14.55
C THR A 144 -5.93 1.83 15.78
N GLY A 145 -4.63 2.11 15.60
CA GLY A 145 -3.70 2.41 16.70
C GLY A 145 -3.37 1.23 17.62
N ARG A 146 -3.86 0.02 17.31
CA ARG A 146 -3.65 -1.19 18.11
C ARG A 146 -2.47 -2.00 17.57
N PRO A 147 -1.33 -2.10 18.28
CA PRO A 147 -0.17 -2.85 17.81
C PRO A 147 -0.49 -4.34 17.58
N LYS A 148 -1.29 -4.94 18.47
CA LYS A 148 -1.77 -6.34 18.35
C LYS A 148 -2.49 -6.62 17.02
N ALA A 149 -3.17 -5.63 16.45
CA ALA A 149 -3.85 -5.80 15.17
C ALA A 149 -2.87 -5.90 14.00
N VAL A 150 -1.70 -5.26 14.11
CA VAL A 150 -0.62 -5.36 13.12
C VAL A 150 0.06 -6.72 13.23
N ASP A 151 0.31 -7.22 14.43
CA ASP A 151 0.91 -8.54 14.63
C ASP A 151 0.00 -9.66 14.12
N ALA A 152 -1.30 -9.57 14.40
CA ALA A 152 -2.29 -10.48 13.82
C ALA A 152 -2.35 -10.37 12.28
N LEU A 153 -2.20 -9.16 11.73
CA LEU A 153 -2.14 -8.97 10.28
C LEU A 153 -0.90 -9.64 9.68
N LYS A 154 0.27 -9.53 10.33
CA LYS A 154 1.50 -10.21 9.91
C LYS A 154 1.35 -11.71 9.93
N SER A 155 0.82 -12.29 11.00
CA SER A 155 0.63 -13.75 11.11
C SER A 155 -0.31 -14.27 10.03
N LEU A 156 -1.41 -13.58 9.78
CA LEU A 156 -2.36 -13.95 8.72
C LEU A 156 -1.73 -13.92 7.32
N VAL A 157 -0.94 -12.90 7.01
CA VAL A 157 -0.23 -12.81 5.72
C VAL A 157 0.87 -13.85 5.61
N HIS A 158 1.56 -14.17 6.71
CA HIS A 158 2.53 -15.26 6.73
C HIS A 158 1.86 -16.62 6.41
N GLU A 159 0.71 -16.91 7.00
CA GLU A 159 -0.05 -18.12 6.68
C GLU A 159 -0.60 -18.13 5.24
N ASP A 160 -0.97 -16.98 4.69
CA ASP A 160 -1.34 -16.88 3.27
C ASP A 160 -0.14 -17.18 2.38
N ALA A 161 1.05 -16.72 2.77
CA ALA A 161 2.28 -16.95 2.04
C ALA A 161 2.73 -18.42 2.06
N THR A 162 2.52 -19.14 3.17
CA THR A 162 2.80 -20.58 3.25
C THR A 162 1.83 -21.39 2.38
N LEU A 163 0.55 -21.02 2.37
CA LEU A 163 -0.43 -21.65 1.48
C LEU A 163 -0.15 -21.35 0.01
N LEU A 164 0.24 -20.11 -0.30
CA LEU A 164 0.68 -19.71 -1.64
C LEU A 164 1.89 -20.54 -2.09
N GLU A 165 2.89 -20.68 -1.23
CA GLU A 165 4.08 -21.50 -1.51
C GLU A 165 3.71 -22.96 -1.81
N SER A 166 2.84 -23.55 -0.99
CA SER A 166 2.35 -24.91 -1.20
C SER A 166 1.61 -25.04 -2.54
N ALA A 167 0.73 -24.08 -2.87
CA ALA A 167 -0.02 -24.08 -4.12
C ALA A 167 0.90 -23.90 -5.34
N MET A 168 1.91 -23.04 -5.23
CA MET A 168 2.90 -22.82 -6.27
C MET A 168 3.76 -24.06 -6.50
N ARG A 169 4.23 -24.73 -5.43
CA ARG A 169 4.99 -25.99 -5.54
C ARG A 169 4.16 -27.12 -6.13
N ALA A 170 2.88 -27.22 -5.76
CA ALA A 170 1.98 -28.21 -6.35
C ALA A 170 1.74 -27.96 -7.85
N SER A 171 1.79 -26.70 -8.28
CA SER A 171 1.61 -26.31 -9.69
C SER A 171 2.90 -26.40 -10.50
N TYR A 172 4.06 -26.14 -9.87
CA TYR A 172 5.40 -26.26 -10.46
C TYR A 172 6.31 -27.14 -9.60
N PRO A 173 6.18 -28.48 -9.65
CA PRO A 173 6.99 -29.37 -8.82
C PRO A 173 8.49 -29.28 -9.11
N HIS A 174 8.83 -28.93 -10.34
CA HIS A 174 10.20 -28.88 -10.84
C HIS A 174 10.86 -27.49 -10.72
N THR A 175 10.08 -26.44 -10.40
CA THR A 175 10.63 -25.07 -10.26
C THR A 175 10.79 -24.73 -8.78
N PRO A 176 11.97 -24.30 -8.30
CA PRO A 176 12.14 -23.93 -6.91
C PRO A 176 11.35 -22.66 -6.61
N VAL A 177 10.44 -22.78 -5.63
CA VAL A 177 9.71 -21.66 -5.04
C VAL A 177 10.49 -21.12 -3.86
N ILE A 178 10.90 -19.85 -3.93
CA ILE A 178 11.73 -19.18 -2.94
C ILE A 178 10.93 -18.04 -2.28
N ARG A 179 11.19 -17.78 -1.00
CA ARG A 179 10.67 -16.61 -0.30
C ARG A 179 11.34 -15.33 -0.81
N ALA A 180 10.56 -14.29 -1.09
CA ALA A 180 11.11 -12.99 -1.47
C ALA A 180 11.87 -12.33 -0.30
N GLU A 181 13.01 -11.73 -0.61
CA GLU A 181 13.79 -10.91 0.32
C GLU A 181 13.34 -9.45 0.30
N LEU A 182 13.87 -8.63 1.20
CA LEU A 182 13.54 -7.20 1.27
C LEU A 182 13.82 -6.48 -0.05
N SER A 183 14.98 -6.76 -0.68
CA SER A 183 15.35 -6.19 -1.98
C SER A 183 14.33 -6.53 -3.08
N ASP A 184 13.76 -7.74 -3.01
CA ASP A 184 12.79 -8.21 -4.00
C ASP A 184 11.45 -7.53 -3.78
N MET A 185 11.02 -7.41 -2.53
CA MET A 185 9.82 -6.67 -2.18
C MET A 185 9.92 -5.20 -2.58
N GLN A 186 11.09 -4.56 -2.39
CA GLN A 186 11.33 -3.20 -2.84
C GLN A 186 11.21 -3.08 -4.37
N MET A 187 11.81 -4.01 -5.11
CA MET A 187 11.72 -4.06 -6.57
C MET A 187 10.29 -4.29 -7.07
N ILE A 188 9.52 -5.15 -6.41
CA ILE A 188 8.11 -5.40 -6.74
C ILE A 188 7.29 -4.13 -6.50
N MET A 189 7.51 -3.46 -5.37
CA MET A 189 6.80 -2.24 -5.01
C MET A 189 7.15 -1.03 -5.89
N SER A 190 8.36 -1.00 -6.44
CA SER A 190 8.81 0.05 -7.38
C SER A 190 8.44 -0.23 -8.84
N GLY A 191 7.78 -1.35 -9.12
CA GLY A 191 7.43 -1.75 -10.49
C GLY A 191 8.65 -2.14 -11.35
N GLY A 192 9.73 -2.64 -10.73
CA GLY A 192 10.94 -3.08 -11.42
C GLY A 192 11.99 -1.99 -11.64
N ALA A 193 11.74 -0.75 -11.20
CA ALA A 193 12.77 0.27 -11.13
C ALA A 193 13.72 -0.06 -9.97
N ALA A 194 15.01 -0.20 -10.24
CA ALA A 194 16.01 -0.37 -9.18
C ALA A 194 16.01 0.89 -8.31
N VAL A 195 15.49 0.79 -7.09
CA VAL A 195 15.62 1.84 -6.09
C VAL A 195 16.98 1.62 -5.44
N HIS A 196 18.04 2.22 -6.00
CA HIS A 196 19.26 2.41 -5.24
C HIS A 196 18.94 3.43 -4.14
N ALA A 197 18.94 2.94 -2.90
CA ALA A 197 18.86 3.77 -1.70
C ALA A 197 20.12 4.65 -1.57
#